data_AF-A0A519RJA6-F1
#
_entry.id   AF-A0A519RJA6-F1
#
_cell.length_a   1.000
_cell.length_b   1.000
_cell.length_c   1.000
_cell.angle_alpha   90.00
_cell.angle_beta   90.00
_cell.angle_gamma   90.00
#
_symmetry.space_group_name_H-M   'P 1'
#
loop_
_entity.id
_entity.type
_entity.pdbx_description
1 polymer ?
#
loop_
_entity_poly.entity_id
_entity_poly.type
_entity_poly.pdbx_seq_one_letter_code
_entity_poly.pdbx_strand_id
1 'polypeptide(L)'
;MWKNIRVACLLIVLLVVAVNAYRDQNQDWNRPIIILLHPINADASAATQKYIQQLQLDDFVEVKQYLEQNSQQYRGQSSYFMIQLGRELTQTPPKMSAQS
;
A
#
# COMPACT_ATOMS: atom_id res chain seq x y z
N MET A 1 -5.81 -29.66 40.22
CA MET A 1 -4.72 -29.61 39.21
C MET A 1 -5.24 -29.27 37.81
N TRP A 2 -6.33 -29.89 37.35
CA TRP A 2 -6.96 -29.60 36.04
C TRP A 2 -7.28 -28.12 35.80
N LYS A 3 -7.78 -27.39 36.81
CA LYS A 3 -8.06 -25.96 36.73
C LYS A 3 -6.80 -25.14 36.38
N ASN A 4 -5.67 -25.46 36.98
CA ASN A 4 -4.41 -24.75 36.75
C ASN A 4 -3.84 -25.06 35.36
N ILE A 5 -3.97 -26.31 34.90
CA ILE A 5 -3.59 -26.70 33.54
C ILE A 5 -4.44 -25.94 32.51
N ARG A 6 -5.77 -25.88 32.71
CA ARG A 6 -6.66 -25.12 31.82
C ARG A 6 -6.28 -23.65 31.76
N VAL A 7 -6.01 -23.03 32.91
CA VAL A 7 -5.58 -21.62 32.99
C VAL A 7 -4.22 -21.42 32.31
N ALA A 8 -3.26 -22.32 32.52
CA ALA A 8 -1.96 -22.26 31.84
C ALA A 8 -2.11 -22.35 30.32
N CYS A 9 -2.94 -23.27 29.81
CA CYS A 9 -3.22 -23.36 28.37
C CYS A 9 -3.85 -22.08 27.83
N LEU A 10 -4.80 -21.47 28.55
CA LEU A 10 -5.41 -20.21 28.13
C LEU A 10 -4.39 -19.06 28.11
N LEU A 11 -3.49 -18.99 29.10
CA LEU A 11 -2.44 -17.98 29.15
C LEU A 11 -1.42 -18.16 28.02
N ILE A 12 -1.09 -19.39 27.64
CA ILE A 12 -0.21 -19.67 26.49
C ILE A 12 -0.88 -19.19 25.20
N VAL A 13 -2.15 -19.53 24.98
CA VAL A 13 -2.89 -19.07 23.79
C VAL A 13 -2.95 -17.54 23.76
N LEU A 14 -3.26 -16.91 24.91
CA LEU A 14 -3.30 -15.45 25.04
C LEU A 14 -1.94 -14.82 24.72
N LEU A 15 -0.85 -15.40 25.22
CA LEU A 15 0.51 -14.93 24.96
C LEU A 15 0.85 -15.01 23.47
N VAL A 16 0.51 -16.11 22.80
CA VAL A 16 0.73 -16.25 21.34
C VAL A 16 -0.04 -15.18 20.56
N VAL A 17 -1.31 -14.95 20.91
CA VAL A 17 -2.12 -13.91 20.26
C VAL A 17 -1.54 -12.52 20.52
N ALA A 18 -1.13 -12.22 21.74
CA ALA A 18 -0.54 -10.91 22.09
C ALA A 18 0.77 -10.66 21.33
N VAL A 19 1.65 -11.66 21.24
CA VAL A 19 2.91 -11.55 20.48
C VAL A 19 2.61 -11.37 18.99
N ASN A 20 1.66 -12.12 18.43
CA ASN A 20 1.29 -11.98 17.02
C ASN A 20 0.69 -10.61 16.71
N ALA A 21 -0.18 -10.09 17.58
CA ALA A 21 -0.76 -8.75 17.43
C ALA A 21 0.29 -7.65 17.58
N TYR A 22 1.26 -7.81 18.49
CA TYR A 22 2.37 -6.85 18.64
C TYR A 22 3.35 -6.90 17.46
N ARG A 23 3.60 -8.09 16.92
CA ARG A 23 4.44 -8.30 15.72
C ARG A 23 3.71 -7.99 14.42
N ASP A 24 2.45 -7.60 14.49
CA ASP A 24 1.68 -7.23 13.32
C ASP A 24 2.37 -6.03 12.65
N GLN A 25 2.94 -6.26 11.48
CA GLN A 25 3.71 -5.28 10.71
C GLN A 25 2.81 -4.46 9.80
N ASN A 26 1.52 -4.33 10.16
CA ASN A 26 0.61 -3.46 9.44
C ASN A 26 1.24 -2.09 9.23
N GLN A 27 1.03 -1.54 8.03
CA GLN A 27 1.57 -0.27 7.62
C GLN A 27 1.34 0.78 8.72
N ASP A 28 2.42 1.38 9.22
CA ASP A 28 2.33 2.48 10.18
C ASP A 28 1.94 3.76 9.43
N TRP A 29 0.65 4.04 9.39
CA TRP A 29 0.08 5.19 8.69
C TRP A 29 0.39 6.54 9.37
N ASN A 30 1.10 6.55 10.50
CA ASN A 30 1.63 7.77 11.11
C ASN A 30 3.00 8.14 10.54
N ARG A 31 3.63 7.24 9.77
CA ARG A 31 4.85 7.51 9.02
C ARG A 31 4.53 7.96 7.59
N PRO A 32 5.42 8.72 6.95
CA PRO A 32 5.34 8.99 5.51
C PRO A 32 5.12 7.73 4.69
N ILE A 33 4.14 7.76 3.79
CA ILE A 33 3.85 6.67 2.87
C ILE A 33 4.49 7.00 1.52
N ILE A 34 5.38 6.14 1.06
CA ILE A 34 6.08 6.32 -0.22
C ILE A 34 5.32 5.54 -1.30
N ILE A 35 4.90 6.24 -2.35
CA ILE A 35 4.20 5.67 -3.50
C ILE A 35 5.14 5.76 -4.70
N LEU A 36 5.63 4.60 -5.15
CA LEU A 36 6.48 4.50 -6.34
C LEU A 36 5.61 4.18 -7.57
N LEU A 37 5.45 5.16 -8.46
CA LEU A 37 4.67 5.06 -9.68
C LEU A 37 5.54 4.57 -10.84
N HIS A 38 5.18 3.43 -11.41
CA HIS A 38 5.85 2.86 -12.56
C HIS A 38 4.97 3.04 -13.82
N PRO A 39 5.32 3.98 -14.72
CA PRO A 39 4.54 4.17 -15.94
C PRO A 39 4.67 2.97 -16.88
N ILE A 40 3.66 2.74 -17.73
CA ILE A 40 3.66 1.66 -18.71
C ILE A 40 2.89 2.06 -19.98
N ASN A 41 3.49 1.80 -21.13
CA ASN A 41 2.86 1.95 -22.44
C ASN A 41 2.12 0.65 -22.82
N ALA A 42 0.93 0.44 -22.26
CA ALA A 42 0.18 -0.81 -22.42
C ALA A 42 -0.42 -1.00 -23.82
N ASP A 43 -0.62 0.08 -24.58
CA ASP A 43 -1.18 0.09 -25.93
C ASP A 43 -0.11 0.19 -27.04
N ALA A 44 1.18 0.21 -26.67
CA ALA A 44 2.32 0.38 -27.57
C ALA A 44 2.23 1.62 -28.48
N SER A 45 1.51 2.65 -28.03
CA SER A 45 1.28 3.88 -28.79
C SER A 45 2.47 4.82 -28.69
N ALA A 46 2.87 5.41 -29.81
CA ALA A 46 3.91 6.43 -29.84
C ALA A 46 3.51 7.69 -29.04
N ALA A 47 2.21 8.01 -29.00
CA ALA A 47 1.70 9.14 -28.22
C ALA A 47 1.80 8.87 -26.70
N THR A 48 1.40 7.67 -26.26
CA THR A 48 1.54 7.23 -24.86
C THR A 48 3.00 7.20 -24.42
N GLN A 49 3.90 6.71 -25.29
CA GLN A 49 5.33 6.70 -25.01
C GLN A 49 5.87 8.11 -24.78
N LYS A 50 5.50 9.05 -25.65
CA LYS A 50 5.94 10.44 -25.55
C LYS A 50 5.42 11.10 -24.29
N TYR A 51 4.16 10.84 -23.92
CA TYR A 51 3.57 11.30 -22.67
C TYR A 51 4.36 10.79 -21.46
N ILE A 52 4.64 9.48 -21.41
CA ILE A 52 5.42 8.87 -20.32
C ILE A 52 6.81 9.51 -20.17
N GLN A 53 7.48 9.81 -21.28
CA GLN A 53 8.80 10.46 -21.28
C GLN A 53 8.79 11.90 -20.77
N GLN A 54 7.62 12.55 -20.76
CA GLN A 54 7.44 13.93 -20.32
C GLN A 54 6.88 14.04 -18.90
N LEU A 55 6.47 12.92 -18.28
CA LEU A 55 5.91 12.89 -16.93
C LEU A 55 6.89 13.49 -15.92
N GLN A 56 6.36 14.37 -15.10
CA GLN A 56 7.06 15.00 -13.99
C GLN A 56 6.34 14.70 -12.68
N LEU A 57 7.03 14.89 -11.56
CA LEU A 57 6.44 14.66 -10.25
C LEU A 57 5.25 15.59 -9.98
N ASP A 58 5.33 16.82 -10.50
CA ASP A 58 4.33 17.87 -10.30
C ASP A 58 2.98 17.53 -10.93
N ASP A 59 2.96 16.66 -11.96
CA ASP A 59 1.73 16.14 -12.57
C ASP A 59 0.87 15.32 -11.58
N PHE A 60 1.45 14.90 -10.45
CA PHE A 60 0.79 14.07 -9.44
C PHE A 60 0.46 14.82 -8.14
N VAL A 61 0.58 16.15 -8.10
CA VAL A 61 0.23 16.95 -6.92
C VAL A 61 -1.23 16.77 -6.51
N GLU A 62 -2.14 16.75 -7.49
CA GLU A 62 -3.57 16.54 -7.23
C GLU A 62 -3.85 15.17 -6.62
N VAL A 63 -3.15 14.12 -7.10
CA VAL A 63 -3.25 12.75 -6.55
C VAL A 63 -2.80 12.73 -5.10
N LYS A 64 -1.66 13.38 -4.78
CA LYS A 64 -1.17 13.50 -3.41
C LYS A 64 -2.23 14.18 -2.52
N GLN A 65 -2.74 15.33 -2.93
CA GLN A 65 -3.74 16.09 -2.16
C GLN A 65 -5.01 15.28 -1.93
N TYR A 66 -5.49 14.58 -2.97
CA TYR A 66 -6.64 13.69 -2.85
C TYR A 66 -6.42 12.61 -1.80
N LEU A 67 -5.26 11.94 -1.80
CA LEU A 67 -4.93 10.90 -0.81
C LEU A 67 -4.83 11.46 0.61
N GLU A 68 -4.22 12.63 0.78
CA GLU A 68 -4.12 13.33 2.07
C GLU A 68 -5.52 13.67 2.61
N GLN A 69 -6.38 14.27 1.80
CA GLN A 69 -7.76 14.62 2.17
C GLN A 69 -8.60 13.38 2.54
N ASN A 70 -8.51 12.32 1.75
CA ASN A 70 -9.23 11.08 2.04
C ASN A 70 -8.70 10.41 3.31
N SER A 71 -7.39 10.42 3.54
CA SER A 71 -6.81 9.86 4.76
C SER A 71 -7.34 10.58 6.01
N GLN A 72 -7.48 11.91 5.94
CA GLN A 72 -8.10 12.72 6.98
C GLN A 72 -9.56 12.30 7.22
N GLN A 73 -10.34 12.07 6.16
CA GLN A 73 -11.74 11.66 6.26
C GLN A 73 -11.90 10.28 6.91
N TYR A 74 -11.09 9.30 6.53
CA TYR A 74 -11.23 7.91 7.01
C TYR A 74 -10.53 7.64 8.35
N ARG A 75 -9.44 8.35 8.67
CA ARG A 75 -8.65 8.14 9.90
C ARG A 75 -8.85 9.21 10.95
N GLY A 76 -9.49 10.33 10.62
CA GLY A 76 -9.55 11.52 11.48
C GLY A 76 -8.23 12.30 11.55
N GLN A 77 -7.20 11.88 10.81
CA GLN A 77 -5.91 12.57 10.70
C GLN A 77 -5.30 12.36 9.31
N SER A 78 -4.68 13.41 8.77
CA SER A 78 -4.03 13.36 7.46
C SER A 78 -2.72 12.58 7.58
N SER A 79 -2.57 11.56 6.74
CA SER A 79 -1.29 10.91 6.48
C SER A 79 -0.49 11.74 5.48
N TYR A 80 0.84 11.68 5.56
CA TYR A 80 1.71 12.34 4.59
C TYR A 80 2.12 11.36 3.49
N PHE A 81 1.94 11.74 2.23
CA PHE A 81 2.28 10.91 1.08
C PHE A 81 3.45 11.53 0.29
N MET A 82 4.40 10.68 -0.09
CA MET A 82 5.49 11.03 -0.99
C MET A 82 5.36 10.21 -2.25
N ILE A 83 5.00 10.86 -3.35
CA ILE A 83 4.97 10.24 -4.67
C ILE A 83 6.38 10.28 -5.25
N GLN A 84 6.76 9.21 -5.93
CA GLN A 84 8.02 9.10 -6.67
C GLN A 84 7.74 8.44 -8.02
N LEU A 85 8.38 8.92 -9.07
CA LEU A 85 8.35 8.27 -10.38
C LEU A 85 9.49 7.23 -10.45
N GLY A 86 9.10 5.99 -10.69
CA GLY A 86 10.00 4.88 -10.95
C GLY A 86 10.26 4.68 -12.45
N ARG A 87 11.01 3.63 -12.78
CA ARG A 87 11.27 3.24 -14.17
C ARG A 87 9.98 2.87 -14.90
N GLU A 88 9.94 3.12 -16.20
CA GLU A 88 8.92 2.58 -17.08
C GLU A 88 8.98 1.04 -17.12
N LEU A 89 7.83 0.40 -17.15
CA LEU A 89 7.70 -1.05 -17.32
C LEU A 89 7.47 -1.38 -18.79
N THR A 90 8.19 -2.38 -19.28
CA THR A 90 8.07 -2.88 -20.65
C THR A 90 7.19 -4.12 -20.77
N GLN A 91 6.90 -4.77 -19.64
CA GLN A 91 6.07 -5.96 -19.59
C GLN A 91 4.67 -5.57 -19.14
N THR A 92 3.68 -5.86 -19.99
CA THR A 92 2.27 -5.70 -19.63
C THR A 92 1.92 -6.61 -18.46
N PRO A 93 1.13 -6.13 -17.47
CA PRO A 93 0.58 -6.98 -16.42
C PRO A 93 -0.11 -8.21 -17.02
N PRO A 94 -0.07 -9.36 -16.32
CA PRO A 94 -0.77 -10.55 -16.78
C PRO A 94 -2.25 -10.23 -16.99
N LYS A 95 -2.83 -10.76 -18.08
CA LYS A 95 -4.28 -10.67 -18.28
C LYS A 95 -4.95 -11.33 -17.09
N MET A 96 -5.86 -10.62 -16.43
CA MET A 96 -6.70 -11.25 -15.42
C MET A 96 -7.37 -12.46 -16.08
N SER A 97 -7.33 -13.61 -15.41
CA SER A 97 -8.04 -14.79 -15.87
C SER A 97 -9.51 -14.39 -16.08
N ALA A 98 -10.02 -14.57 -17.31
CA ALA A 98 -11.44 -14.50 -17.55
C ALA A 98 -12.10 -15.48 -16.57
N GLN A 99 -12.92 -14.99 -15.64
CA GLN A 99 -13.68 -15.87 -14.77
C GLN A 99 -14.63 -16.66 -15.68
N SER A 100 -14.37 -17.97 -15.79
CA SER A 100 -15.21 -18.93 -16.51
C SER A 100 -16.51 -19.21 -15.77
#